data_AF-A0A660Z8Y5-F1
#
_entry.id   AF-A0A660Z8Y5-F1
#
_cell.length_a   1.000
_cell.length_b   1.000
_cell.length_c   1.000
_cell.angle_alpha   90.00
_cell.angle_beta   90.00
_cell.angle_gamma   90.00
#
_symmetry.space_group_name_H-M   'P 1'
#
loop_
_entity.id
_entity.type
_entity.pdbx_description
1 polymer ?
#
loop_
_entity_poly.entity_id
_entity_poly.type
_entity_poly.pdbx_seq_one_letter_code
_entity_poly.pdbx_strand_id
1 'polypeptide(L)'
;YIVLNLLYSTLLKNYPLFDIFAISLGFILRVYGGGAATAIHISSWLFSTVFLLALLFSTGKRLAEERALGDEALNHRKSLGNYPEGFLRGVLWATLAASLVTYALYTVEKGFSLFLTVPIAAFGLMRYAYLVESQREGDPTEALLGDPLLLVTSLVWVIFSYLLAYGGKT
;
A
#
# COMPACT_ATOMS: atom_id res chain seq x y z
N TYR A 1 -9.07 -15.68 -8.22
CA TYR A 1 -8.90 -15.92 -6.78
C TYR A 1 -8.48 -17.34 -6.45
N ILE A 2 -9.28 -18.37 -6.76
CA ILE A 2 -8.99 -19.76 -6.35
C ILE A 2 -7.71 -20.32 -6.99
N VAL A 3 -7.49 -20.08 -8.30
CA VAL A 3 -6.26 -20.50 -9.01
C VAL A 3 -5.00 -19.82 -8.46
N LEU A 4 -5.11 -18.54 -8.09
CA LEU A 4 -4.01 -17.76 -7.49
C LEU A 4 -3.67 -18.29 -6.09
N ASN A 5 -4.69 -18.66 -5.29
CA ASN A 5 -4.53 -19.29 -3.98
C ASN A 5 -3.92 -20.71 -4.08
N LEU A 6 -4.26 -21.48 -5.11
CA LEU A 6 -3.70 -22.82 -5.35
C LEU A 6 -2.23 -22.78 -5.80
N LEU A 7 -1.87 -21.85 -6.69
CA LEU A 7 -0.49 -21.65 -7.15
C LEU A 7 0.41 -21.13 -6.00
N TYR A 8 -0.18 -20.32 -5.12
CA TYR A 8 0.44 -19.76 -3.93
C TYR A 8 0.83 -20.82 -2.88
N SER A 9 -0.02 -21.84 -2.69
CA SER A 9 0.19 -22.87 -1.66
C SER A 9 1.28 -23.89 -2.01
N THR A 10 1.60 -24.08 -3.30
CA THR A 10 2.41 -25.22 -3.77
C THR A 10 3.83 -24.88 -4.24
N LEU A 11 4.08 -23.68 -4.79
CA LEU A 11 5.36 -23.38 -5.48
C LEU A 11 6.03 -22.05 -5.11
N LEU A 12 5.27 -21.03 -4.72
CA LEU A 12 5.77 -19.64 -4.61
C LEU A 12 6.25 -19.20 -3.21
N LYS A 13 6.15 -20.09 -2.22
CA LYS A 13 6.55 -19.81 -0.82
C LYS A 13 8.05 -19.56 -0.63
N ASN A 14 8.85 -19.91 -1.64
CA ASN A 14 10.31 -19.81 -1.61
C ASN A 14 10.88 -18.53 -2.24
N TYR A 15 10.05 -17.75 -2.98
CA TYR A 15 10.50 -16.52 -3.62
C TYR A 15 9.81 -15.29 -3.01
N PRO A 16 10.52 -14.50 -2.21
CA PRO A 16 9.90 -13.46 -1.41
C PRO A 16 9.25 -12.31 -2.23
N LEU A 17 9.77 -12.00 -3.42
CA LEU A 17 9.13 -11.05 -4.36
C LEU A 17 7.73 -11.49 -4.80
N PHE A 18 7.57 -12.78 -5.07
CA PHE A 18 6.32 -13.31 -5.61
C PHE A 18 5.19 -13.27 -4.59
N ASP A 19 5.51 -13.42 -3.30
CA ASP A 19 4.51 -13.30 -2.23
C ASP A 19 3.98 -11.85 -2.13
N ILE A 20 4.85 -10.83 -2.24
CA ILE A 20 4.43 -9.41 -2.23
C ILE A 20 3.54 -9.10 -3.44
N PHE A 21 3.92 -9.57 -4.63
CA PHE A 21 3.13 -9.40 -5.84
C PHE A 21 1.79 -10.15 -5.82
N ALA A 22 1.74 -11.37 -5.25
CA ALA A 22 0.52 -12.15 -5.14
C ALA A 22 -0.51 -11.50 -4.22
N ILE A 23 -0.09 -10.93 -3.08
CA ILE A 23 -0.96 -10.18 -2.17
C ILE A 23 -1.54 -8.96 -2.89
N SER A 24 -0.70 -8.19 -3.58
CA SER A 24 -1.14 -6.99 -4.30
C SER A 24 -2.06 -7.30 -5.49
N LEU A 25 -1.81 -8.39 -6.23
CA LEU A 25 -2.73 -8.90 -7.26
C LEU A 25 -4.07 -9.35 -6.67
N GLY A 26 -4.05 -9.95 -5.48
CA GLY A 26 -5.24 -10.27 -4.71
C GLY A 26 -6.08 -9.05 -4.37
N PHE A 27 -5.46 -7.91 -4.02
CA PHE A 27 -6.18 -6.65 -3.81
C PHE A 27 -6.79 -6.10 -5.10
N ILE A 28 -6.06 -6.13 -6.21
CA ILE A 28 -6.58 -5.72 -7.52
C ILE A 28 -7.86 -6.49 -7.90
N LEU A 29 -7.82 -7.82 -7.79
CA LEU A 29 -8.97 -8.65 -8.15
C LEU A 29 -10.21 -8.30 -7.29
N ARG A 30 -10.01 -7.84 -6.06
CA ARG A 30 -11.09 -7.39 -5.17
C ARG A 30 -11.69 -6.08 -5.66
N VAL A 31 -10.83 -5.14 -6.03
CA VAL A 31 -11.23 -3.84 -6.55
C VAL A 31 -11.97 -4.00 -7.88
N TYR A 32 -11.51 -4.89 -8.76
CA TYR A 32 -12.22 -5.18 -10.01
C TYR A 32 -13.59 -5.82 -9.76
N GLY A 33 -13.69 -6.74 -8.79
CA GLY A 33 -14.96 -7.31 -8.35
C GLY A 33 -15.92 -6.25 -7.79
N GLY A 34 -15.41 -5.28 -7.02
CA GLY A 34 -16.19 -4.15 -6.49
C GLY A 34 -16.62 -3.16 -7.58
N GLY A 35 -15.75 -2.88 -8.55
CA GLY A 35 -16.06 -2.05 -9.72
C GLY A 35 -17.15 -2.68 -10.60
N ALA A 36 -17.06 -3.99 -10.84
CA ALA A 36 -18.08 -4.73 -11.58
C ALA A 36 -19.44 -4.71 -10.88
N ALA A 37 -19.46 -4.77 -9.54
CA ALA A 37 -20.70 -4.71 -8.76
C ALA A 37 -21.34 -3.30 -8.71
N THR A 38 -20.55 -2.24 -8.89
CA THR A 38 -21.01 -0.85 -8.80
C THR A 38 -21.20 -0.18 -10.18
N ALA A 39 -20.81 -0.84 -11.28
CA ALA A 39 -20.86 -0.33 -12.65
C ALA A 39 -20.10 0.99 -12.88
N ILE A 40 -19.16 1.34 -12.00
CA ILE A 40 -18.34 2.55 -12.11
C ILE A 40 -17.08 2.23 -12.92
N HIS A 41 -16.79 3.05 -13.93
CA HIS A 41 -15.54 2.94 -14.69
C HIS A 41 -14.37 3.42 -13.82
N ILE A 42 -13.50 2.48 -13.46
CA ILE A 42 -12.27 2.75 -12.70
C ILE A 42 -11.23 3.34 -13.65
N SER A 43 -10.65 4.50 -13.32
CA SER A 43 -9.53 5.08 -14.09
C SER A 43 -8.28 4.21 -13.96
N SER A 44 -7.55 4.04 -15.08
CA SER A 44 -6.28 3.33 -15.13
C SER A 44 -5.24 3.87 -14.13
N TRP A 45 -5.27 5.17 -13.81
CA TRP A 45 -4.36 5.78 -12.84
C TRP A 45 -4.73 5.44 -11.40
N LEU A 46 -6.03 5.39 -11.09
CA LEU A 46 -6.52 4.97 -9.79
C LEU A 46 -6.14 3.50 -9.53
N PHE A 47 -6.27 2.67 -10.56
CA PHE A 47 -5.85 1.26 -10.51
C PHE A 47 -4.37 1.12 -10.12
N SER A 48 -3.48 1.82 -10.83
CA SER A 48 -2.03 1.78 -10.56
C SER A 48 -1.71 2.28 -9.16
N THR A 49 -2.40 3.32 -8.69
CA THR A 49 -2.23 3.87 -7.35
C THR A 49 -2.58 2.83 -6.27
N VAL A 50 -3.75 2.19 -6.39
CA VAL A 50 -4.18 1.19 -5.41
C VAL A 50 -3.26 -0.04 -5.41
N PHE A 51 -2.79 -0.46 -6.58
CA PHE A 51 -1.80 -1.53 -6.68
C PHE A 51 -0.49 -1.19 -5.99
N LEU A 52 0.04 0.00 -6.22
CA LEU A 52 1.29 0.46 -5.60
C LEU A 52 1.14 0.66 -4.09
N LEU A 53 -0.02 1.12 -3.62
CA LEU A 53 -0.31 1.18 -2.18
C LEU A 53 -0.39 -0.21 -1.54
N ALA A 54 -1.01 -1.18 -2.21
CA ALA A 54 -1.03 -2.57 -1.73
C ALA A 54 0.40 -3.15 -1.64
N LEU A 55 1.24 -2.86 -2.64
CA LEU A 55 2.67 -3.22 -2.60
C LEU A 55 3.40 -2.54 -1.45
N LEU A 56 3.18 -1.23 -1.23
CA LEU A 56 3.76 -0.47 -0.14
C LEU A 56 3.45 -1.09 1.22
N PHE A 57 2.16 -1.36 1.49
CA PHE A 57 1.72 -1.92 2.76
C PHE A 57 2.19 -3.37 2.95
N SER A 58 2.13 -4.21 1.91
CA SER A 58 2.66 -5.57 1.98
C SER A 58 4.17 -5.57 2.24
N THR A 59 4.91 -4.63 1.67
CA THR A 59 6.36 -4.50 1.87
C THR A 59 6.66 -3.98 3.28
N GLY A 60 5.92 -2.97 3.75
CA GLY A 60 6.09 -2.41 5.09
C GLY A 60 5.87 -3.43 6.20
N LYS A 61 4.83 -4.27 6.07
CA LYS A 61 4.59 -5.38 6.99
C LYS A 61 5.78 -6.34 7.06
N ARG A 62 6.34 -6.71 5.90
CA ARG A 62 7.51 -7.62 5.85
C ARG A 62 8.78 -7.00 6.39
N LEU A 63 9.02 -5.73 6.10
CA LEU A 63 10.19 -5.02 6.62
C LEU A 63 10.14 -4.91 8.15
N ALA A 64 8.95 -4.74 8.72
CA ALA A 64 8.79 -4.76 10.17
C ALA A 64 8.96 -6.16 10.76
N GLU A 65 8.43 -7.21 10.12
CA GLU A 65 8.67 -8.61 10.53
C GLU A 65 10.17 -8.95 10.51
N GLU A 66 10.89 -8.58 9.44
CA GLU A 66 12.35 -8.76 9.32
C GLU A 66 13.11 -8.11 10.47
N ARG A 67 12.75 -6.88 10.82
CA ARG A 67 13.42 -6.11 11.89
C ARG A 67 13.03 -6.56 13.29
N ALA A 68 11.79 -7.00 13.49
CA ALA A 68 11.29 -7.46 14.79
C ALA A 68 11.91 -8.81 15.18
N LEU A 69 12.19 -9.67 14.20
CA LEU A 69 12.69 -11.03 14.43
C LEU A 69 14.22 -11.12 14.48
N GLY A 70 14.97 -10.18 13.91
CA GLY A 70 16.44 -10.16 13.99
C GLY A 70 17.08 -11.51 13.62
N ASP A 71 17.95 -12.03 14.49
CA ASP A 71 18.61 -13.34 14.32
C ASP A 71 17.66 -14.56 14.47
N GLU A 72 16.45 -14.40 15.05
CA GLU A 72 15.45 -15.46 15.17
C GLU A 72 14.50 -15.56 13.95
N ALA A 73 14.63 -14.66 12.97
CA ALA A 73 13.80 -14.63 11.75
C ALA A 73 13.87 -15.94 10.94
N LEU A 74 15.02 -16.62 10.99
CA LEU A 74 15.26 -17.90 10.32
C LEU A 74 14.39 -19.04 10.88
N ASN A 75 14.01 -18.98 12.17
CA ASN A 75 13.24 -20.04 12.84
C ASN A 75 11.73 -19.93 12.61
N HIS A 76 11.21 -18.73 12.29
CA HIS A 76 9.77 -18.52 12.09
C HIS A 76 9.32 -18.61 10.62
N ARG A 77 10.16 -18.16 9.66
CA ARG A 77 9.95 -18.37 8.21
C ARG A 77 11.29 -18.38 7.44
N LYS A 78 11.62 -19.52 6.82
CA LYS A 78 12.75 -19.67 5.87
C LYS A 78 12.79 -18.65 4.71
N SER A 79 11.71 -17.95 4.40
CA SER A 79 11.68 -16.96 3.31
C SER A 79 12.22 -15.58 3.70
N LEU A 80 12.37 -15.26 4.99
CA LEU A 80 12.89 -13.96 5.41
C LEU A 80 14.43 -13.88 5.26
N GLY A 81 15.14 -14.99 5.45
CA GLY A 81 16.61 -15.05 5.34
C GLY A 81 17.19 -14.91 3.92
N ASN A 82 16.36 -14.72 2.89
CA ASN A 82 16.79 -14.63 1.49
C ASN A 82 16.74 -13.20 0.92
N TYR A 83 16.35 -12.19 1.69
CA TYR A 83 16.41 -10.81 1.23
C TYR A 83 17.83 -10.24 1.39
N PRO A 84 18.40 -9.60 0.36
CA PRO A 84 19.60 -8.79 0.54
C PRO A 84 19.31 -7.67 1.55
N GLU A 85 20.28 -7.36 2.42
CA GLU A 85 20.15 -6.26 3.38
C GLU A 85 19.70 -4.97 2.68
N GLY A 86 18.67 -4.33 3.23
CA GLY A 86 18.15 -3.07 2.72
C GLY A 86 17.28 -3.17 1.46
N PHE A 87 17.10 -4.35 0.86
CA PHE A 87 16.24 -4.52 -0.33
C PHE A 87 14.78 -4.11 -0.05
N LEU A 88 14.20 -4.61 1.05
CA LEU A 88 12.82 -4.28 1.44
C LEU A 88 12.64 -2.79 1.74
N ARG A 89 13.65 -2.15 2.32
CA ARG A 89 13.69 -0.69 2.52
C ARG A 89 13.66 0.05 1.18
N GLY A 90 14.47 -0.38 0.21
CA GLY A 90 14.48 0.20 -1.14
C GLY A 90 13.13 0.08 -1.84
N VAL A 91 12.49 -1.09 -1.76
CA VAL A 91 11.15 -1.33 -2.34
C VAL A 91 10.09 -0.48 -1.65
N LEU A 92 10.15 -0.30 -0.34
CA LEU A 92 9.22 0.55 0.42
C LEU A 92 9.25 2.00 -0.11
N TRP A 93 10.43 2.61 -0.20
CA TRP A 93 10.55 3.99 -0.68
C TRP A 93 10.23 4.13 -2.17
N ALA A 94 10.61 3.14 -2.99
CA ALA A 94 10.29 3.14 -4.42
C ALA A 94 8.77 3.06 -4.66
N THR A 95 8.07 2.18 -3.95
CA THR A 95 6.61 2.03 -4.07
C THR A 95 5.87 3.24 -3.48
N LEU A 96 6.39 3.84 -2.41
CA LEU A 96 5.86 5.10 -1.86
C LEU A 96 5.92 6.21 -2.91
N ALA A 97 7.11 6.46 -3.48
CA ALA A 97 7.29 7.50 -4.49
C ALA A 97 6.41 7.24 -5.73
N ALA A 98 6.40 6.00 -6.23
CA ALA A 98 5.58 5.62 -7.37
C ALA A 98 4.08 5.83 -7.09
N SER A 99 3.60 5.46 -5.91
CA SER A 99 2.19 5.63 -5.53
C SER A 99 1.77 7.10 -5.49
N LEU A 100 2.65 7.99 -5.04
CA LEU A 100 2.41 9.43 -5.03
C LEU A 100 2.36 10.01 -6.44
N VAL A 101 3.26 9.59 -7.32
CA VAL A 101 3.26 10.02 -8.71
C VAL A 101 1.99 9.56 -9.43
N THR A 102 1.61 8.29 -9.28
CA THR A 102 0.38 7.78 -9.91
C THR A 102 -0.88 8.42 -9.33
N TYR A 103 -0.89 8.73 -8.02
CA TYR A 103 -1.99 9.44 -7.40
C TYR A 103 -2.08 10.88 -7.91
N ALA A 104 -0.96 11.58 -8.02
CA ALA A 104 -0.91 12.92 -8.59
C ALA A 104 -1.44 12.94 -10.03
N LEU A 105 -1.02 11.99 -10.87
CA LEU A 105 -1.55 11.84 -12.24
C LEU A 105 -3.06 11.60 -12.27
N TYR A 106 -3.56 10.75 -11.36
CA TYR A 106 -5.00 10.55 -11.19
C TYR A 106 -5.73 11.85 -10.81
N THR A 107 -5.19 12.64 -9.88
CA THR A 107 -5.81 13.92 -9.50
C THR A 107 -5.83 14.93 -10.66
N VAL A 108 -4.78 14.96 -11.49
CA VAL A 108 -4.72 15.83 -12.67
C VAL A 108 -5.77 15.44 -13.71
N GLU A 109 -5.99 14.13 -13.94
CA GLU A 109 -7.02 13.65 -14.86
C GLU A 109 -8.45 14.00 -14.38
N LYS A 110 -8.69 14.01 -13.07
CA LYS A 110 -10.02 14.29 -12.50
C LYS A 110 -10.30 15.77 -12.24
N GLY A 111 -9.27 16.58 -12.01
CA GLY A 111 -9.38 18.03 -11.86
C GLY A 111 -8.44 18.63 -10.82
N PHE A 112 -7.98 19.86 -11.06
CA PHE A 112 -7.01 20.56 -10.21
C PHE A 112 -7.45 20.69 -8.74
N SER A 113 -8.76 20.72 -8.46
CA SER A 113 -9.27 20.74 -7.08
C SER A 113 -8.79 19.54 -6.27
N LEU A 114 -8.71 18.34 -6.87
CA LEU A 114 -8.23 17.13 -6.20
C LEU A 114 -6.70 17.14 -6.01
N PHE A 115 -5.95 17.89 -6.80
CA PHE A 115 -4.50 18.00 -6.66
C PHE A 115 -4.10 18.59 -5.30
N LEU A 116 -4.95 19.40 -4.68
CA LEU A 116 -4.74 19.95 -3.33
C LEU A 116 -4.69 18.86 -2.24
N THR A 117 -5.21 17.66 -2.51
CA THR A 117 -5.12 16.51 -1.59
C THR A 117 -3.77 15.79 -1.64
N VAL A 118 -2.95 16.02 -2.67
CA VAL A 118 -1.67 15.31 -2.89
C VAL A 118 -0.67 15.58 -1.76
N PRO A 119 -0.46 16.82 -1.28
CA PRO A 119 0.44 17.08 -0.14
C PRO A 119 -0.02 16.37 1.14
N ILE A 120 -1.34 16.27 1.37
CA ILE A 120 -1.91 15.59 2.54
C ILE A 120 -1.68 14.07 2.43
N ALA A 121 -1.92 13.49 1.25
CA ALA A 121 -1.62 12.08 0.97
C ALA A 121 -0.13 11.78 1.13
N ALA A 122 0.74 12.66 0.62
CA ALA A 122 2.19 12.54 0.75
C ALA A 122 2.62 12.52 2.21
N PHE A 123 2.09 13.41 3.03
CA PHE A 123 2.38 13.42 4.46
C PHE A 123 1.95 12.12 5.14
N GLY A 124 0.75 11.61 4.86
CA GLY A 124 0.27 10.34 5.40
C GLY A 124 1.15 9.15 5.02
N LEU A 125 1.53 9.03 3.74
CA LEU A 125 2.40 7.93 3.28
C LEU A 125 3.82 8.05 3.84
N MET A 126 4.38 9.25 3.92
CA MET A 126 5.68 9.48 4.57
C MET A 126 5.62 9.14 6.05
N ARG A 127 4.53 9.47 6.75
CA ARG A 127 4.34 9.12 8.15
C ARG A 127 4.27 7.60 8.35
N TYR A 128 3.56 6.89 7.47
CA TYR A 128 3.54 5.44 7.47
C TYR A 128 4.95 4.86 7.27
N ALA A 129 5.69 5.30 6.25
CA ALA A 129 7.05 4.83 6.01
C ALA A 129 7.98 5.14 7.18
N TYR A 130 7.86 6.31 7.81
CA TYR A 130 8.60 6.66 9.03
C TYR A 130 8.29 5.70 10.19
N LEU A 131 7.01 5.33 10.39
CA LEU A 131 6.62 4.42 11.46
C LEU A 131 7.21 3.02 11.26
N VAL A 132 7.14 2.51 10.03
CA VAL A 132 7.78 1.25 9.62
C VAL A 132 9.30 1.32 9.84
N GLU A 133 9.94 2.45 9.51
CA GLU A 133 11.37 2.62 9.75
C GLU A 133 11.73 2.70 11.24
N SER A 134 10.85 3.24 12.08
CA SER A 134 11.06 3.44 13.52
C SER A 134 10.89 2.17 14.37
N GLN A 135 10.74 0.99 13.76
CA GLN A 135 10.60 -0.33 14.41
C GLN A 135 9.43 -0.46 15.40
N ARG A 136 8.40 0.40 15.31
CA ARG A 136 7.24 0.30 16.21
C ARG A 136 6.23 -0.72 15.72
N GLU A 137 5.69 -0.56 14.51
CA GLU A 137 4.61 -1.42 13.99
C GLU A 137 4.61 -1.39 12.45
N GLY A 138 4.51 -2.57 11.81
CA GLY A 138 4.44 -2.68 10.35
C GLY A 138 3.10 -3.10 9.78
N ASP A 139 2.19 -3.61 10.62
CA ASP A 139 0.85 -3.94 10.17
C ASP A 139 0.10 -2.63 9.89
N PRO A 140 -0.32 -2.36 8.64
CA PRO A 140 -0.96 -1.09 8.28
C PRO A 140 -2.16 -0.75 9.17
N THR A 141 -2.91 -1.75 9.66
CA THR A 141 -4.07 -1.50 10.55
C THR A 141 -3.66 -1.13 11.96
N GLU A 142 -2.61 -1.74 12.50
CA GLU A 142 -2.10 -1.39 13.83
C GLU A 142 -1.39 -0.04 13.78
N ALA A 143 -0.57 0.20 12.76
CA ALA A 143 0.03 1.50 12.48
C ALA A 143 -1.00 2.63 12.40
N LEU A 144 -2.16 2.38 11.76
CA LEU A 144 -3.27 3.33 11.66
C LEU A 144 -3.98 3.57 12.99
N LEU A 145 -4.16 2.54 13.82
CA LEU A 145 -4.86 2.64 15.10
C LEU A 145 -3.96 3.11 16.25
N GLY A 146 -2.66 2.82 16.18
CA GLY A 146 -1.66 3.15 17.18
C GLY A 146 -1.12 4.57 17.04
N ASP A 147 -1.09 5.15 15.84
CA ASP A 147 -0.60 6.51 15.62
C ASP A 147 -1.74 7.52 15.35
N PRO A 148 -2.06 8.41 16.31
CA PRO A 148 -3.14 9.39 16.16
C PRO A 148 -2.85 10.39 15.02
N LEU A 149 -1.59 10.65 14.68
CA LEU A 149 -1.23 11.54 13.57
C LEU A 149 -1.53 10.88 12.22
N LEU A 150 -1.28 9.58 12.07
CA LEU A 150 -1.62 8.83 10.85
C LEU A 150 -3.14 8.69 10.68
N LEU A 151 -3.86 8.48 11.79
CA LEU A 151 -5.32 8.40 11.80
C LEU A 151 -5.95 9.76 11.42
N VAL A 152 -5.51 10.86 12.04
CA VAL A 152 -6.04 12.19 11.73
C VAL A 152 -5.75 12.57 10.28
N THR A 153 -4.54 12.32 9.79
CA THR A 153 -4.16 12.68 8.41
C THR A 153 -4.92 11.86 7.37
N SER A 154 -5.13 10.56 7.61
CA SER A 154 -5.95 9.73 6.72
C SER A 154 -7.42 10.16 6.73
N LEU A 155 -8.00 10.47 7.89
CA LEU A 155 -9.38 10.99 7.98
C LEU A 155 -9.53 12.34 7.28
N VAL A 156 -8.62 13.28 7.53
CA VAL A 156 -8.61 14.60 6.85
C VAL A 156 -8.52 14.39 5.34
N TRP A 157 -7.65 13.50 4.87
CA TRP A 157 -7.53 13.21 3.44
C TRP A 157 -8.83 12.65 2.84
N VAL A 158 -9.49 11.69 3.50
CA VAL A 158 -10.76 11.11 3.02
C VAL A 158 -11.85 12.18 2.96
N ILE A 159 -12.00 12.98 4.02
CA ILE A 159 -13.00 14.05 4.11
C ILE A 159 -12.75 15.08 3.01
N PHE A 160 -11.51 15.54 2.85
CA PHE A 160 -11.15 16.55 1.87
C PHE A 160 -11.34 16.05 0.43
N SER A 161 -10.96 14.79 0.16
CA SER A 161 -11.17 14.16 -1.14
C SER A 161 -12.66 14.00 -1.46
N TYR A 162 -13.48 13.62 -0.48
CA TYR A 162 -14.94 13.52 -0.64
C TYR A 162 -15.58 14.89 -0.88
N LEU A 163 -15.22 15.90 -0.09
CA LEU A 163 -15.73 17.27 -0.24
C LEU A 163 -15.35 17.87 -1.59
N LEU A 164 -14.13 17.66 -2.08
CA LEU A 164 -13.69 18.19 -3.37
C LEU A 164 -14.31 17.43 -4.55
N ALA A 165 -14.50 16.11 -4.43
CA ALA A 165 -15.14 15.31 -5.46
C ALA A 165 -16.64 15.62 -5.63
N TYR A 166 -17.36 15.89 -4.54
CA TYR A 166 -18.79 16.22 -4.57
C TYR A 166 -19.07 17.72 -4.63
N GLY A 167 -18.19 18.55 -4.08
CA GLY A 167 -18.32 20.01 -4.04
C GLY A 167 -17.98 20.72 -5.35
N GLY A 168 -17.28 20.05 -6.28
CA GLY A 168 -17.00 20.60 -7.62
C GLY A 168 -18.17 20.50 -8.63
N LYS A 169 -19.36 20.07 -8.20
CA LYS A 169 -20.56 19.89 -9.05
C LYS A 169 -21.55 21.07 -9.03
N THR A 170 -21.19 22.21 -8.44
CA THR A 170 -22.00 23.44 -8.49
C THR A 170 -21.47 24.41 -9.53
#